data_AF-A0A7S1IL44-F1
#
_entry.id   AF-A0A7S1IL44-F1
#
_cell.length_a   1.000
_cell.length_b   1.000
_cell.length_c   1.000
_cell.angle_alpha   90.00
_cell.angle_beta   90.00
_cell.angle_gamma   90.00
#
_symmetry.space_group_name_H-M   'P 1'
#
loop_
_entity.id
_entity.type
_entity.pdbx_description
1 polymer ?
#
loop_
_entity_poly.entity_id
_entity_poly.type
_entity_poly.pdbx_seq_one_letter_code
_entity_poly.pdbx_strand_id
1 'polypeptide(L)'
;VAVTVSAGDCVYLHTPPEVQTQWIVRVLKVDRARIRVQWYYHWQDTTLADGPPPPAAEVDHRLFLTRHEDWNDLDTVTGKCLVLDAPAYHAWAAAGRPQGDARIVATDVGNNDVY
;
A
#
# COMPACT_ATOMS: atom_id res chain seq x y z
N VAL A 1 -1.78 -20.77 -6.86
CA VAL A 1 -0.35 -20.62 -6.50
C VAL A 1 -0.32 -20.18 -5.04
N ALA A 2 0.39 -20.91 -4.17
CA ALA A 2 0.53 -20.47 -2.78
C ALA A 2 1.51 -19.29 -2.74
N VAL A 3 1.08 -18.17 -2.14
CA VAL A 3 1.92 -16.96 -2.00
C VAL A 3 2.72 -17.08 -0.70
N THR A 4 4.04 -17.16 -0.79
CA THR A 4 4.92 -17.12 0.39
C THR A 4 5.11 -15.68 0.86
N VAL A 5 4.70 -15.38 2.08
CA VAL A 5 4.79 -14.03 2.69
C VAL A 5 5.93 -13.98 3.71
N SER A 6 6.65 -12.86 3.77
CA SER A 6 7.78 -12.60 4.66
C SER A 6 7.75 -11.15 5.17
N ALA A 7 8.42 -10.90 6.29
CA ALA A 7 8.58 -9.53 6.78
C ALA A 7 9.31 -8.66 5.74
N GLY A 8 8.82 -7.45 5.52
CA GLY A 8 9.27 -6.52 4.47
C GLY A 8 8.46 -6.60 3.18
N ASP A 9 7.73 -7.69 2.93
CA ASP A 9 6.85 -7.77 1.77
C ASP A 9 5.73 -6.72 1.86
N CYS A 10 5.33 -6.18 0.71
CA CYS A 10 4.06 -5.48 0.57
C CYS A 10 3.04 -6.45 -0.05
N VAL A 11 1.84 -6.47 0.51
CA VAL A 11 0.79 -7.42 0.12
C VAL A 11 -0.56 -6.74 -0.02
N TYR A 12 -1.39 -7.34 -0.88
CA TYR A 12 -2.81 -7.06 -0.97
C TYR A 12 -3.56 -7.91 0.05
N LEU A 13 -4.54 -7.30 0.74
CA LEU A 13 -5.48 -8.02 1.58
C LEU A 13 -6.84 -8.15 0.89
N HIS A 14 -7.64 -9.13 1.30
CA HIS A 14 -9.03 -9.24 0.89
C HIS A 14 -9.74 -7.95 1.30
N THR A 15 -10.26 -7.23 0.31
CA THR A 15 -10.91 -5.93 0.48
C THR A 15 -12.42 -6.14 0.42
N PRO A 16 -13.18 -5.71 1.44
CA PRO A 16 -14.64 -5.81 1.42
C PRO A 16 -15.23 -5.04 0.23
N PRO A 17 -16.34 -5.49 -0.37
CA PRO A 17 -16.94 -4.86 -1.56
C PRO A 17 -17.33 -3.39 -1.38
N GLU A 18 -17.58 -2.95 -0.15
CA GLU A 18 -17.92 -1.57 0.22
C GLU A 18 -16.73 -0.61 0.19
N VAL A 19 -15.49 -1.12 0.21
CA VAL A 19 -14.28 -0.30 0.14
C VAL A 19 -13.92 -0.08 -1.32
N GLN A 20 -13.78 1.18 -1.71
CA GLN A 20 -13.55 1.56 -3.11
C GLN A 20 -12.13 1.25 -3.60
N THR A 21 -11.17 1.20 -2.68
CA THR A 21 -9.75 1.02 -2.97
C THR A 21 -9.23 -0.29 -2.38
N GLN A 22 -8.30 -0.92 -3.09
CA GLN A 22 -7.68 -2.18 -2.67
C GLN A 22 -6.80 -1.95 -1.43
N TRP A 23 -7.01 -2.74 -0.38
CA TRP A 23 -6.17 -2.71 0.83
C TRP A 23 -4.76 -3.19 0.55
N ILE A 24 -3.78 -2.40 0.97
CA ILE A 24 -2.36 -2.64 0.79
C ILE A 24 -1.65 -2.42 2.12
N VAL A 25 -0.79 -3.37 2.51
CA VAL A 25 -0.06 -3.30 3.77
C VAL A 25 1.39 -3.74 3.60
N ARG A 26 2.26 -3.25 4.48
CA ARG A 26 3.63 -3.77 4.65
C ARG A 26 3.63 -4.79 5.77
N VAL A 27 4.20 -5.97 5.53
CA VAL A 27 4.33 -7.01 6.55
C VAL A 27 5.49 -6.67 7.47
N LEU A 28 5.21 -6.49 8.76
CA LEU A 28 6.21 -6.23 9.79
C LEU A 28 6.71 -7.53 10.43
N LYS A 29 5.83 -8.50 10.61
CA LYS A 29 6.15 -9.81 11.21
C LYS A 29 5.19 -10.89 10.70
N VAL A 30 5.69 -12.10 10.54
CA VAL A 30 4.87 -13.31 10.32
C VAL A 30 4.95 -14.18 11.57
N ASP A 31 3.81 -14.62 12.10
CA ASP A 31 3.72 -15.52 13.26
C ASP A 31 2.61 -16.55 13.05
N ARG A 32 3.00 -17.80 12.80
CA ARG A 32 2.09 -18.90 12.48
C ARG A 32 1.12 -18.54 11.34
N ALA A 33 -0.17 -18.39 11.65
CA ALA A 33 -1.24 -18.10 10.71
C ALA A 33 -1.61 -16.60 10.67
N ARG A 34 -0.80 -15.72 11.25
CA ARG A 34 -1.07 -14.28 11.34
C ARG A 34 0.12 -13.45 10.87
N ILE A 35 -0.19 -12.23 10.44
CA ILE A 35 0.79 -11.22 10.07
C ILE A 35 0.53 -9.95 10.89
N ARG A 36 1.60 -9.35 11.43
CA ARG A 36 1.56 -7.97 11.90
C ARG A 36 1.88 -7.08 10.72
N VAL A 37 1.07 -6.07 10.50
CA VAL A 37 1.17 -5.24 9.30
C VAL A 37 1.19 -3.76 9.65
N GLN A 38 1.63 -2.95 8.68
CA GLN A 38 1.55 -1.51 8.69
C GLN A 38 0.75 -1.06 7.47
N TRP A 39 -0.26 -0.22 7.68
CA TRP A 39 -1.21 0.14 6.63
C TRP A 39 -0.66 1.21 5.69
N TYR A 40 -0.91 0.99 4.40
CA TYR A 40 -0.90 2.05 3.41
C TYR A 40 -2.32 2.51 3.13
N TYR A 41 -2.50 3.82 2.94
CA TYR A 41 -3.77 4.41 2.52
C TYR A 41 -3.61 5.04 1.14
N HIS A 42 -4.61 4.90 0.28
CA HIS A 42 -4.64 5.64 -0.97
C HIS A 42 -4.94 7.10 -0.67
N TRP A 43 -4.46 8.02 -1.51
CA TRP A 43 -4.78 9.45 -1.40
C TRP A 43 -6.27 9.71 -1.16
N GLN A 44 -7.11 9.03 -1.93
CA GLN A 44 -8.58 9.17 -1.93
C GLN A 44 -9.23 8.77 -0.60
N ASP A 45 -8.54 7.96 0.21
CA ASP A 45 -9.03 7.47 1.50
C ASP A 45 -8.51 8.30 2.68
N THR A 46 -7.81 9.40 2.42
CA THR A 46 -7.23 10.28 3.46
C THR A 46 -7.92 11.64 3.47
N THR A 47 -7.83 12.37 4.60
CA THR A 47 -8.29 13.76 4.70
C THR A 47 -7.53 14.71 3.77
N LEU A 48 -6.36 14.29 3.25
CA LEU A 48 -5.63 15.05 2.24
C LEU A 48 -6.39 15.12 0.90
N ALA A 49 -7.34 14.22 0.64
CA ALA A 49 -8.18 14.25 -0.56
C ALA A 49 -8.97 15.57 -0.71
N ASP A 50 -9.19 16.31 0.38
CA ASP A 50 -9.81 17.64 0.38
C ASP A 50 -8.87 18.75 -0.15
N GLY A 51 -7.57 18.46 -0.25
CA GLY A 51 -6.55 19.34 -0.80
C GLY A 51 -6.32 19.18 -2.30
N PRO A 52 -5.34 19.92 -2.88
CA PRO A 52 -4.97 19.74 -4.28
C PRO A 52 -4.50 18.30 -4.52
N PRO A 53 -5.03 17.59 -5.53
CA PRO A 53 -4.62 16.22 -5.80
C PRO A 53 -3.13 16.19 -6.19
N PRO A 54 -2.45 15.05 -5.95
CA PRO A 54 -1.12 14.83 -6.52
C PRO A 54 -1.18 14.90 -8.06
N PRO A 55 -0.02 14.97 -8.74
CA PRO A 55 0.03 14.92 -10.19
C PRO A 55 -0.85 13.79 -10.74
N ALA A 56 -1.65 14.06 -11.77
CA ALA A 56 -2.65 13.10 -12.28
C ALA A 56 -2.05 11.73 -12.65
N ALA A 57 -0.79 11.70 -13.06
CA ALA A 57 -0.05 10.47 -13.36
C ALA A 57 0.25 9.60 -12.12
N GLU A 58 0.12 10.14 -10.92
CA GLU A 58 0.45 9.47 -9.67
C GLU A 58 -0.77 9.21 -8.79
N VAL A 59 -1.91 9.87 -9.03
CA VAL A 59 -3.05 9.87 -8.10
C VAL A 59 -3.58 8.46 -7.83
N ASP A 60 -3.62 7.59 -8.84
CA ASP A 60 -4.09 6.20 -8.73
C ASP A 60 -3.03 5.23 -8.18
N HIS A 61 -1.79 5.69 -8.07
CA HIS A 61 -0.65 4.87 -7.63
C HIS A 61 -0.06 5.34 -6.31
N ARG A 62 -0.48 6.50 -5.81
CA ARG A 62 0.08 7.13 -4.62
C ARG A 62 -0.57 6.58 -3.36
N LEU A 63 0.30 6.03 -2.52
CA LEU A 63 0.02 5.50 -1.20
C LEU A 63 0.72 6.34 -0.14
N PHE A 64 0.12 6.36 1.04
CA PHE A 64 0.64 7.00 2.23
C PHE A 64 0.94 5.93 3.26
N LEU A 65 2.19 5.85 3.71
CA LEU A 65 2.55 4.97 4.81
C LEU A 65 2.13 5.63 6.12
N THR A 66 1.46 4.87 6.97
CA THR A 66 0.89 5.36 8.24
C THR A 66 1.53 4.64 9.42
N ARG A 67 1.30 5.10 10.66
CA ARG A 67 1.69 4.36 11.87
C ARG A 67 0.58 3.44 12.37
N HIS A 68 -0.47 3.26 11.59
CA HIS A 68 -1.51 2.29 11.89
C HIS A 68 -0.94 0.89 11.66
N GLU A 69 -0.87 0.13 12.75
CA GLU A 69 -0.44 -1.27 12.76
C GLU A 69 -1.47 -2.13 13.45
N ASP A 70 -1.69 -3.33 12.93
CA ASP A 70 -2.58 -4.33 13.48
C ASP A 70 -2.12 -5.76 13.12
N TRP A 71 -2.93 -6.74 13.52
CA TRP A 71 -2.70 -8.16 13.25
C TRP A 71 -3.84 -8.73 12.42
N ASN A 72 -3.51 -9.31 11.27
CA ASN A 72 -4.46 -9.91 10.34
C ASN A 72 -4.15 -11.40 10.16
N ASP A 73 -5.17 -12.14 9.74
CA ASP A 73 -5.00 -13.55 9.40
C ASP A 73 -4.31 -13.68 8.04
N LEU A 74 -3.40 -14.64 7.92
CA LEU A 74 -2.57 -14.83 6.73
C LEU A 74 -3.40 -15.21 5.49
N ASP A 75 -4.56 -15.84 5.68
CA ASP A 75 -5.50 -16.22 4.63
C ASP A 75 -6.21 -15.02 3.98
N THR A 76 -6.19 -13.85 4.63
CA THR A 76 -6.65 -12.61 4.03
C THR A 76 -5.72 -12.08 2.95
N VAL A 77 -4.49 -12.59 2.82
CA VAL A 77 -3.55 -12.17 1.78
C VAL A 77 -3.97 -12.69 0.41
N THR A 78 -4.23 -11.77 -0.52
CA THR A 78 -4.66 -12.11 -1.90
C THR A 78 -3.51 -12.10 -2.90
N GLY A 79 -2.40 -11.43 -2.60
CA GLY A 79 -1.22 -11.39 -3.47
C GLY A 79 -0.12 -10.48 -2.96
N LYS A 80 1.06 -10.53 -3.59
CA LYS A 80 2.14 -9.55 -3.35
C LYS A 80 1.98 -8.34 -4.24
N CYS A 81 2.49 -7.19 -3.77
CA CYS A 81 2.59 -5.97 -4.54
C CYS A 81 3.96 -5.33 -4.38
N LEU A 82 4.34 -4.52 -5.37
CA LEU A 82 5.56 -3.73 -5.32
C LEU A 82 5.21 -2.30 -4.91
N VAL A 83 5.83 -1.82 -3.84
CA VAL A 83 5.65 -0.47 -3.33
C VAL A 83 7.04 0.18 -3.30
N LEU A 84 7.20 1.25 -4.06
CA LEU A 84 8.45 1.96 -4.29
C LEU A 84 8.39 3.35 -3.66
N ASP A 85 9.55 3.91 -3.31
CA ASP A 85 9.62 5.35 -3.10
C ASP A 85 9.46 6.10 -4.44
N ALA A 86 9.21 7.42 -4.38
CA ALA A 86 8.99 8.22 -5.57
C ALA A 86 10.16 8.15 -6.58
N PRO A 87 11.44 8.30 -6.18
CA PRO A 87 12.56 8.17 -7.10
C PRO A 87 12.62 6.80 -7.82
N ALA A 88 12.46 5.70 -7.08
CA ALA A 88 12.49 4.36 -7.66
C ALA A 88 11.28 4.11 -8.57
N TYR A 89 10.11 4.64 -8.24
CA TYR A 89 8.95 4.56 -9.12
C TYR A 89 9.16 5.32 -10.43
N HIS A 90 9.69 6.55 -10.38
CA HIS A 90 9.96 7.31 -11.61
C HIS A 90 10.99 6.60 -12.49
N ALA A 91 12.03 6.00 -11.89
CA ALA A 91 12.98 5.17 -12.64
C ALA A 91 12.32 3.91 -13.24
N TRP A 92 11.42 3.25 -12.50
CA TRP A 92 10.64 2.11 -12.97
C TRP A 92 9.76 2.48 -14.17
N ALA A 93 9.02 3.58 -14.06
CA ALA A 93 8.15 4.09 -15.12
C ALA A 93 8.96 4.53 -16.35
N ALA A 94 10.09 5.21 -16.15
CA ALA A 94 10.99 5.64 -17.24
C ALA A 94 11.61 4.45 -17.99
N ALA A 95 11.78 3.30 -17.33
CA ALA A 95 12.22 2.05 -17.96
C ALA A 95 11.12 1.35 -18.80
N GLY A 96 9.94 1.97 -18.97
CA GLY A 96 8.84 1.43 -19.75
C GLY A 96 8.12 0.25 -19.09
N ARG A 97 8.33 0.04 -17.78
CA ARG A 97 7.64 -1.01 -17.03
C ARG A 97 6.19 -0.59 -16.72
N PRO A 98 5.23 -1.54 -16.68
CA PRO A 98 3.84 -1.21 -16.40
C PRO A 98 3.69 -0.51 -15.05
N GLN A 99 2.98 0.61 -15.03
CA GLN A 99 2.70 1.36 -13.80
C GLN A 99 1.70 0.64 -12.90
N GLY A 100 0.83 -0.22 -13.46
CA GLY A 100 -0.11 -1.04 -12.70
C GLY A 100 0.55 -2.07 -11.77
N ASP A 101 1.82 -2.40 -12.03
CA ASP A 101 2.57 -3.41 -11.27
C ASP A 101 3.29 -2.83 -10.04
N ALA A 102 3.34 -1.50 -9.91
CA ALA A 102 4.02 -0.80 -8.82
C ALA A 102 3.17 0.34 -8.23
N ARG A 103 3.36 0.61 -6.94
CA ARG A 103 2.75 1.74 -6.22
C ARG A 103 3.84 2.67 -5.69
N ILE A 104 3.48 3.92 -5.41
CA ILE A 104 4.39 4.97 -4.93
C ILE A 104 4.07 5.28 -3.48
N VAL A 105 5.07 5.35 -2.61
CA VAL A 105 4.90 5.90 -1.26
C VAL A 105 5.21 7.39 -1.28
N ALA A 106 4.22 8.20 -0.96
CA ALA A 106 4.45 9.52 -0.38
C ALA A 106 4.81 9.31 1.10
N THR A 107 5.96 9.82 1.52
CA THR A 107 6.58 9.67 2.86
C THR A 107 5.61 9.76 4.05
N ASP A 108 5.99 9.11 5.17
CA ASP A 108 5.29 9.04 6.48
C ASP A 108 4.47 10.29 6.78
N VAL A 109 3.18 10.22 6.51
CA VAL A 109 2.20 11.16 7.02
C VAL A 109 1.78 10.61 8.37
N GLY A 110 2.20 11.27 9.45
CA GLY A 110 1.83 10.85 10.79
C GLY A 110 0.32 10.63 10.91
N ASN A 111 -0.12 9.83 11.88
CA ASN A 111 -1.53 9.42 12.02
C ASN A 111 -2.57 10.57 12.03
N ASN A 112 -2.15 11.81 12.25
CA ASN A 112 -3.02 12.98 12.29
C ASN A 112 -3.47 13.49 10.90
N ASP A 113 -2.87 13.01 9.81
CA ASP A 113 -3.18 13.48 8.44
C ASP A 113 -3.92 12.41 7.61
N VAL A 114 -4.34 11.30 8.25
CA VAL A 114 -5.00 10.17 7.59
C VAL A 114 -6.45 10.00 8.05
N TYR A 115 -6.82 10.58 9.20
CA TYR A 115 -8.17 10.52 9.79
C TYR A 115 -8.73 11.91 10.06
#